data_AF-A0A352AYG0-F1
#
_entry.id   AF-A0A352AYG0-F1
#
_cell.length_a   1.000
_cell.length_b   1.000
_cell.length_c   1.000
_cell.angle_alpha   90.00
_cell.angle_beta   90.00
_cell.angle_gamma   90.00
#
_symmetry.space_group_name_H-M   'P 1'
#
loop_
_entity.id
_entity.type
_entity.pdbx_description
1 polymer ?
#
loop_
_entity_poly.entity_id
_entity_poly.type
_entity_poly.pdbx_seq_one_letter_code
_entity_poly.pdbx_strand_id
1 'polypeptide(L)'
;MEVLADLSGRVLAIHSLRCSRRCVWTMQKQSPFSNIFIVQNNMTHDTDNMTQKSSRDISVITGIFIQNEKGEIWFGRMPKWSDMLAIAGGHLERGETLEESAKRELKEETGLDADSLEFVGQYEMIDSPQYHKKKHFLAFNYRYHVTGQPDIQYNDEFSEALWLTKEEALAREDVNDLTRMSLSALNAPIAQEKNIDYKDQWLRAQADYANLQKETATKRGEWASMSEWQILEEFIPVYDNFKKAFAVTIDGEDKKWESWKQGIGYIMKQFGDILKQHGIEEMETVGKSFDPTMHESVSEESSDEYDDGVIIREVDAGYKKGGKILKVARVVVNKK
;
A
#
# COMPACT_ATOMS: atom_id res chain seq x y z
N MET A 1 -20.39 -29.70 11.09
CA MET A 1 -19.79 -28.62 11.90
C MET A 1 -20.11 -28.98 13.34
N GLU A 2 -19.19 -29.66 14.00
CA GLU A 2 -19.27 -30.00 15.43
C GLU A 2 -18.05 -29.39 16.08
N VAL A 3 -18.27 -28.56 17.10
CA VAL A 3 -17.23 -27.88 17.87
C VAL A 3 -17.12 -28.61 19.20
N LEU A 4 -16.02 -29.33 19.42
CA LEU A 4 -15.65 -29.81 20.74
C LEU A 4 -14.58 -28.86 21.29
N ALA A 5 -14.95 -28.12 22.35
CA ALA A 5 -14.06 -27.26 23.09
C ALA A 5 -13.39 -28.05 24.22
N ASP A 6 -12.07 -27.92 24.35
CA ASP A 6 -11.32 -28.29 25.55
C ASP A 6 -11.05 -27.03 26.41
N LEU A 7 -11.01 -27.22 27.72
CA LEU A 7 -11.03 -26.24 28.82
C LEU A 7 -9.79 -25.32 28.91
N SER A 8 -9.03 -25.15 27.83
CA SER A 8 -7.84 -24.27 27.78
C SER A 8 -7.87 -23.18 26.70
N GLY A 9 -9.02 -22.99 26.03
CA GLY A 9 -9.29 -21.75 25.26
C GLY A 9 -8.41 -21.50 24.04
N ARG A 10 -7.78 -22.52 23.45
CA ARG A 10 -7.01 -22.38 22.19
C ARG A 10 -7.79 -22.94 21.00
N VAL A 11 -8.18 -22.06 20.09
CA VAL A 11 -8.73 -22.42 18.78
C VAL A 11 -7.57 -22.86 17.89
N LEU A 12 -7.50 -24.16 17.58
CA LEU A 12 -6.58 -24.70 16.58
C LEU A 12 -7.42 -25.17 15.38
N ALA A 13 -7.63 -24.29 14.41
CA ALA A 13 -8.19 -24.66 13.12
C ALA A 13 -7.04 -25.10 12.20
N ILE A 14 -6.87 -26.40 12.00
CA ILE A 14 -6.13 -26.93 10.84
C ILE A 14 -7.16 -27.60 9.94
N HIS A 15 -7.44 -26.95 8.82
CA HIS A 15 -8.29 -27.50 7.76
C HIS A 15 -7.53 -28.65 7.09
N SER A 16 -7.98 -29.90 7.26
CA SER A 16 -7.46 -31.02 6.48
C SER A 16 -8.06 -30.97 5.07
N LEU A 17 -7.30 -30.46 4.09
CA LEU A 17 -7.48 -30.92 2.72
C LEU A 17 -7.00 -32.38 2.69
N ARG A 18 -7.90 -33.29 2.29
CA ARG A 18 -7.63 -34.73 2.13
C ARG A 18 -6.34 -34.95 1.34
N CYS A 19 -5.25 -35.28 2.02
CA CYS A 19 -4.07 -35.89 1.40
C CYS A 19 -4.25 -37.41 1.50
N SER A 20 -4.33 -38.10 0.37
CA SER A 20 -4.61 -39.54 0.28
C SER A 20 -3.40 -40.44 0.55
N ARG A 21 -2.35 -39.94 1.21
CA ARG A 21 -1.14 -40.73 1.51
C ARG A 21 -0.80 -40.64 2.99
N ARG A 22 -0.41 -41.78 3.55
CA ARG A 22 -0.15 -42.02 4.98
C ARG A 22 1.11 -41.24 5.41
N CYS A 23 0.96 -39.97 5.78
CA CYS A 23 2.05 -39.19 6.38
C CYS A 23 2.14 -39.54 7.87
N VAL A 24 3.26 -40.10 8.32
CA VAL A 24 3.57 -40.25 9.74
C VAL A 24 4.33 -39.00 10.18
N TRP A 25 3.74 -38.24 11.10
CA TRP A 25 4.34 -37.04 11.67
C TRP A 25 4.96 -37.39 13.02
N THR A 26 6.28 -37.25 13.15
CA THR A 26 6.95 -37.33 14.46
C THR A 26 7.30 -35.94 14.94
N MET A 27 6.67 -35.51 16.04
CA MET A 27 7.04 -34.29 16.76
C MET A 27 8.21 -34.60 17.69
N GLN A 28 9.35 -33.94 17.49
CA GLN A 28 10.45 -33.95 18.48
C GLN A 28 10.68 -32.54 19.02
N LYS A 29 10.69 -32.44 20.36
CA LYS A 29 10.90 -31.19 21.08
C LYS A 29 12.41 -31.02 21.29
N GLN A 30 13.06 -30.09 20.58
CA GLN A 30 14.52 -29.89 20.68
C GLN A 30 14.95 -28.95 21.83
N SER A 31 14.06 -28.17 22.44
CA SER A 31 14.43 -27.28 23.55
C SER A 31 13.21 -26.89 24.41
N PRO A 32 13.36 -26.74 25.75
CA PRO A 32 12.30 -26.24 26.61
C PRO A 32 12.07 -24.71 26.53
N PHE A 33 12.83 -23.96 25.74
CA PHE A 33 12.81 -22.47 25.77
C PHE A 33 12.46 -21.76 24.45
N SER A 34 11.97 -22.46 23.43
CA SER A 34 11.51 -21.84 22.18
C SER A 34 10.16 -22.40 21.71
N ASN A 35 9.21 -21.51 21.39
CA ASN A 35 7.89 -21.84 20.80
C ASN A 35 7.96 -22.04 19.28
N ILE A 36 9.09 -22.50 18.74
CA ILE A 36 9.26 -22.75 17.31
C ILE A 36 9.24 -24.27 17.09
N PHE A 37 8.17 -24.75 16.45
CA PHE A 37 8.08 -26.12 15.95
C PHE A 37 8.64 -26.14 14.52
N ILE A 38 9.80 -26.77 14.32
CA ILE A 38 10.30 -27.06 12.97
C ILE A 38 9.66 -28.37 12.53
N VAL A 39 8.84 -28.28 11.48
CA VAL A 39 8.26 -29.45 10.82
C VAL A 39 9.33 -30.01 9.87
N GLN A 40 10.09 -31.02 10.31
CA GLN A 40 10.97 -31.76 9.41
C GLN A 40 10.17 -32.80 8.65
N ASN A 41 10.14 -32.63 7.32
CA ASN A 41 9.51 -33.58 6.42
C ASN A 41 10.55 -34.66 6.07
N ASN A 42 10.60 -35.75 6.84
CA ASN A 42 11.39 -36.92 6.49
C ASN A 42 10.63 -37.74 5.44
N MET A 43 10.78 -37.37 4.17
CA MET A 43 10.32 -38.22 3.07
C MET A 43 11.25 -39.44 2.96
N THR A 44 10.80 -40.58 3.48
CA THR A 44 11.33 -41.87 3.03
C THR A 44 10.88 -42.08 1.59
N HIS A 45 11.80 -42.03 0.64
CA HIS A 45 11.50 -42.35 -0.75
C HIS A 45 11.12 -43.83 -0.85
N ASP A 46 9.83 -44.08 -1.02
CA ASP A 46 9.29 -45.38 -1.40
C ASP A 46 9.63 -45.60 -2.89
N THR A 47 10.77 -46.24 -3.14
CA THR A 47 11.12 -46.77 -4.46
C THR A 47 10.23 -47.98 -4.69
N ASP A 48 9.13 -47.79 -5.42
CA ASP A 48 8.44 -48.80 -6.26
C ASP A 48 6.93 -48.58 -6.31
N ASN A 49 6.51 -47.54 -7.05
CA ASN A 49 5.34 -47.59 -7.95
C ASN A 49 5.15 -46.23 -8.63
N MET A 50 5.92 -45.98 -9.69
CA MET A 50 5.57 -44.96 -10.68
C MET A 50 4.76 -45.62 -11.78
N THR A 51 3.45 -45.71 -11.58
CA THR A 51 2.53 -45.77 -12.72
C THR A 51 2.80 -44.53 -13.57
N GLN A 52 3.24 -44.76 -14.82
CA GLN A 52 3.61 -43.75 -15.82
C GLN A 52 2.58 -42.60 -15.88
N LYS A 53 2.86 -41.52 -15.15
CA LYS A 53 2.21 -40.24 -15.37
C LYS A 53 2.95 -39.65 -16.58
N SER A 54 2.30 -39.60 -17.74
CA SER A 54 2.90 -39.08 -18.99
C SER A 54 3.71 -37.81 -18.69
N SER A 55 5.02 -37.82 -18.95
CA SER A 55 5.88 -36.66 -18.76
C SER A 55 5.34 -35.52 -19.61
N ARG A 56 4.77 -34.49 -18.98
CA ARG A 56 4.46 -33.25 -19.67
C ARG A 56 5.72 -32.41 -19.59
N ASP A 57 6.64 -32.63 -20.53
CA ASP A 57 7.94 -31.94 -20.57
C ASP A 57 7.73 -30.49 -20.97
N ILE A 58 7.78 -29.59 -19.98
CA ILE A 58 7.91 -28.15 -20.20
C ILE A 58 9.39 -27.88 -20.48
N SER A 59 9.69 -27.29 -21.63
CA SER A 59 11.05 -26.90 -22.03
C SER A 59 11.16 -25.38 -21.95
N VAL A 60 12.08 -24.89 -21.11
CA VAL A 60 12.43 -23.46 -21.08
C VAL A 60 13.58 -23.25 -22.05
N ILE A 61 13.43 -22.29 -22.95
CA ILE A 61 14.42 -21.99 -23.99
C ILE A 61 14.69 -20.49 -24.06
N THR A 62 15.87 -20.14 -24.56
CA THR A 62 16.28 -18.76 -24.77
C THR A 62 16.60 -18.53 -26.24
N GLY A 63 15.98 -17.55 -26.88
CA GLY A 63 16.26 -17.18 -28.28
C GLY A 63 16.94 -15.82 -28.38
N ILE A 64 17.78 -15.62 -29.39
CA ILE A 64 18.55 -14.38 -29.57
C ILE A 64 18.34 -13.83 -30.98
N PHE A 65 17.68 -12.68 -31.06
CA PHE A 65 17.62 -11.88 -32.28
C PHE A 65 18.92 -11.11 -32.46
N ILE A 66 19.78 -11.58 -33.37
CA ILE A 66 20.98 -10.86 -33.77
C ILE A 66 20.54 -9.86 -34.84
N GLN A 67 20.53 -8.58 -34.50
CA GLN A 67 19.97 -7.52 -35.34
C GLN A 67 21.01 -6.45 -35.65
N ASN A 68 21.04 -5.96 -36.88
CA ASN A 68 21.91 -4.86 -37.28
C ASN A 68 21.21 -3.50 -37.25
N GLU A 69 21.98 -2.43 -37.49
CA GLU A 69 21.46 -1.05 -37.49
C GLU A 69 20.39 -0.74 -38.55
N LYS A 70 20.26 -1.60 -39.58
CA LYS A 70 19.23 -1.50 -40.62
C LYS A 70 17.94 -2.22 -40.24
N GLY A 71 17.91 -2.90 -39.08
CA GLY A 71 16.78 -3.70 -38.63
C GLY A 71 16.72 -5.11 -39.25
N GLU A 72 17.74 -5.51 -40.01
CA GLU A 72 17.86 -6.87 -40.54
C GLU A 72 18.29 -7.82 -39.42
N ILE A 73 17.75 -9.03 -39.44
CA ILE A 73 17.91 -10.05 -38.41
C ILE A 73 18.59 -11.25 -39.04
N TRP A 74 19.57 -11.82 -38.35
CA TRP A 74 20.18 -13.08 -38.74
C TRP A 74 19.26 -14.25 -38.41
N PHE A 75 19.04 -15.11 -39.40
CA PHE A 75 18.36 -16.39 -39.27
C PHE A 75 19.26 -17.50 -39.77
N GLY A 76 19.27 -18.62 -39.04
CA GLY A 76 19.91 -19.85 -39.48
C GLY A 76 18.87 -20.91 -39.86
N ARG A 77 19.13 -21.65 -40.94
CA ARG A 77 18.33 -22.83 -41.33
C ARG A 77 18.75 -24.02 -40.48
N MET A 78 17.81 -24.61 -39.75
CA MET A 78 18.04 -25.75 -38.84
C MET A 78 17.70 -27.09 -39.51
N PRO A 79 18.62 -27.78 -40.20
CA PRO A 79 18.32 -29.05 -40.89
C PRO A 79 17.96 -30.18 -39.91
N LYS A 80 18.48 -30.15 -38.68
CA LYS A 80 18.20 -31.15 -37.64
C LYS A 80 16.81 -31.00 -37.04
N TRP A 81 16.16 -29.84 -37.21
CA TRP A 81 14.88 -29.49 -36.59
C TRP A 81 13.96 -28.81 -37.60
N SER A 82 13.00 -29.57 -38.16
CA SER A 82 11.93 -29.08 -39.05
C SER A 82 12.36 -28.44 -40.38
N ASP A 83 13.66 -28.30 -40.67
CA ASP A 83 14.22 -27.64 -41.86
C ASP A 83 13.65 -26.22 -42.06
N MET A 84 13.56 -25.49 -40.94
CA MET A 84 13.03 -24.13 -40.89
C MET A 84 14.12 -23.12 -40.53
N LEU A 85 13.89 -21.87 -40.91
CA LEU A 85 14.63 -20.71 -40.44
C LEU A 85 14.21 -20.39 -39.01
N ALA A 86 15.20 -20.19 -38.15
CA ALA A 86 15.02 -19.80 -36.76
C ALA A 86 16.15 -18.86 -36.32
N ILE A 87 15.93 -18.21 -35.18
CA ILE A 87 16.96 -17.46 -34.49
C ILE A 87 17.87 -18.40 -33.69
N ALA A 88 19.06 -17.91 -33.33
CA ALA A 88 19.97 -18.62 -32.45
C ALA A 88 19.32 -18.85 -31.07
N GLY A 89 19.61 -19.97 -30.42
CA GLY A 89 19.12 -20.25 -29.08
C GLY A 89 18.87 -21.71 -28.76
N GLY A 90 18.95 -22.03 -27.47
CA GLY A 90 18.81 -23.38 -26.97
C GLY A 90 18.06 -23.47 -25.63
N HIS A 91 18.28 -24.59 -24.93
CA HIS A 91 17.57 -24.90 -23.69
C HIS A 91 18.28 -24.30 -22.49
N LEU A 92 17.49 -23.81 -21.53
CA LEU A 92 18.00 -23.38 -20.24
C LEU A 92 18.55 -24.58 -19.47
N GLU A 93 19.82 -24.52 -19.07
CA GLU A 93 20.46 -25.52 -18.24
C GLU A 93 20.26 -25.27 -16.75
N ARG A 94 20.48 -26.32 -15.94
CA ARG A 94 20.33 -26.20 -14.49
C ARG A 94 21.52 -25.45 -13.89
N GLY A 95 21.24 -24.30 -13.30
CA GLY A 95 22.24 -23.53 -12.53
C GLY A 95 22.67 -22.23 -13.19
N GLU A 96 22.14 -21.91 -14.37
CA GLU A 96 22.33 -20.62 -15.04
C GLU A 96 21.04 -19.77 -15.01
N THR A 97 21.20 -18.46 -15.20
CA THR A 97 20.12 -17.51 -15.45
C THR A 97 19.71 -17.51 -16.94
N LEU A 98 18.55 -16.92 -17.26
CA LEU A 98 18.09 -16.80 -18.64
C LEU A 98 19.06 -15.99 -19.53
N GLU A 99 19.68 -14.94 -18.98
CA GLU A 99 20.65 -14.14 -19.74
C GLU A 99 21.97 -14.89 -19.93
N GLU A 100 22.44 -15.64 -18.93
CA GLU A 100 23.62 -16.51 -19.05
C GLU A 100 23.42 -17.61 -20.10
N SER A 101 22.25 -18.27 -20.10
CA SER A 101 21.84 -19.21 -21.15
C SER A 101 21.87 -18.55 -22.53
N ALA A 102 21.24 -17.38 -22.68
CA ALA A 102 21.20 -16.68 -23.96
C ALA A 102 22.60 -16.29 -24.47
N LYS A 103 23.50 -15.84 -23.58
CA LYS A 103 24.90 -15.53 -23.93
C LYS A 103 25.70 -16.78 -24.30
N ARG A 104 25.50 -17.89 -23.57
CA ARG A 104 26.13 -19.18 -23.86
C ARG A 104 25.72 -19.69 -25.24
N GLU A 105 24.42 -19.76 -25.50
CA GLU A 105 23.89 -20.22 -26.80
C GLU A 105 24.34 -19.32 -27.94
N LEU A 106 24.30 -17.98 -27.77
CA LEU A 106 24.81 -17.04 -28.77
C LEU A 106 26.27 -17.36 -29.14
N LYS A 107 27.11 -17.60 -28.14
CA LYS A 107 28.53 -17.89 -28.36
C LYS A 107 28.77 -19.26 -28.98
N GLU A 108 28.06 -20.29 -28.51
CA GLU A 108 28.19 -21.67 -28.99
C GLU A 108 27.68 -21.83 -30.43
N GLU A 109 26.60 -21.14 -30.77
CA GLU A 109 25.94 -21.25 -32.07
C GLU A 109 26.47 -20.31 -33.14
N THR A 110 26.99 -19.14 -32.76
CA THR A 110 27.35 -18.07 -33.72
C THR A 110 28.77 -17.53 -33.56
N GLY A 111 29.46 -17.92 -32.48
CA GLY A 111 30.79 -17.39 -32.13
C GLY A 111 30.78 -15.96 -31.59
N LEU A 112 29.63 -15.30 -31.49
CA LEU A 112 29.50 -13.94 -30.97
C LEU A 112 29.51 -13.93 -29.44
N ASP A 113 30.25 -12.98 -28.86
CA ASP A 113 30.32 -12.77 -27.42
C ASP A 113 29.68 -11.42 -27.08
N ALA A 114 28.70 -11.43 -26.18
CA ALA A 114 27.88 -10.26 -25.87
C ALA A 114 28.11 -9.79 -24.42
N ASP A 115 28.52 -8.53 -24.24
CA ASP A 115 28.60 -7.92 -22.91
C ASP A 115 27.21 -7.78 -22.27
N SER A 116 26.20 -7.42 -23.08
CA SER A 116 24.81 -7.21 -22.65
C SER A 116 23.81 -7.66 -23.71
N LEU A 117 22.66 -8.15 -23.27
CA LEU A 117 21.53 -8.50 -24.12
C LEU A 117 20.29 -7.66 -23.75
N GLU A 118 19.52 -7.25 -24.74
CA GLU A 118 18.24 -6.55 -24.54
C GLU A 118 17.11 -7.58 -24.45
N PHE A 119 16.33 -7.61 -23.37
CA PHE A 119 15.20 -8.55 -23.26
C PHE A 119 14.06 -8.11 -24.20
N VAL A 120 13.62 -9.02 -25.08
CA VAL A 120 12.57 -8.76 -26.08
C VAL A 120 11.20 -9.16 -25.56
N GLY A 121 11.10 -10.33 -24.92
CA GLY A 121 9.82 -10.80 -24.41
C GLY A 121 9.79 -12.28 -24.12
N GLN A 122 8.67 -12.70 -23.53
CA GLN A 122 8.37 -14.10 -23.21
C GLN A 122 7.24 -14.63 -24.09
N TYR A 123 7.35 -15.87 -24.54
CA TYR A 123 6.39 -16.53 -25.43
C TYR A 123 6.13 -17.95 -24.97
N GLU A 124 4.89 -18.40 -25.14
CA GLU A 124 4.51 -19.77 -24.87
C GLU A 124 4.03 -20.44 -26.15
N MET A 125 4.39 -21.71 -26.32
CA MET A 125 3.91 -22.53 -27.43
C MET A 125 3.61 -23.93 -26.91
N ILE A 126 2.36 -24.34 -27.07
CA ILE A 126 1.84 -25.59 -26.51
C ILE A 126 1.51 -26.54 -27.66
N ASP A 127 2.14 -27.72 -27.65
CA ASP A 127 1.86 -28.83 -28.56
C ASP A 127 1.83 -28.43 -30.05
N SER A 128 2.78 -27.59 -30.49
CA SER A 128 2.85 -27.16 -31.90
C SER A 128 3.00 -28.38 -32.83
N PRO A 129 2.20 -28.46 -33.92
CA PRO A 129 2.32 -29.52 -34.92
C PRO A 129 3.68 -29.59 -35.62
N GLN A 130 4.52 -28.55 -35.53
CA GLN A 130 5.86 -28.51 -36.12
C GLN A 130 6.85 -29.48 -35.44
N TYR A 131 6.57 -29.91 -34.22
CA TYR A 131 7.47 -30.79 -33.46
C TYR A 131 6.94 -32.23 -33.43
N HIS A 132 7.83 -33.20 -33.68
CA HIS A 132 7.51 -34.63 -33.62
C HIS A 132 7.05 -35.14 -32.24
N LYS A 133 7.37 -34.39 -31.17
CA LYS A 133 6.96 -34.69 -29.79
C LYS A 133 6.14 -33.53 -29.25
N LYS A 134 5.02 -33.87 -28.60
CA LYS A 134 4.23 -32.92 -27.80
C LYS A 134 5.12 -32.30 -26.72
N LYS A 135 5.24 -30.98 -26.75
CA LYS A 135 6.08 -30.18 -25.85
C LYS A 135 5.38 -28.85 -25.56
N HIS A 136 5.61 -28.33 -24.35
CA HIS A 136 5.26 -26.96 -24.00
C HIS A 136 6.57 -26.17 -23.90
N PHE A 137 6.77 -25.23 -24.82
CA PHE A 137 7.92 -24.33 -24.79
C PHE A 137 7.56 -23.03 -24.07
N LEU A 138 8.42 -22.62 -23.14
CA LEU A 138 8.46 -21.27 -22.58
C LEU A 138 9.74 -20.61 -23.09
N ALA A 139 9.59 -19.68 -24.02
CA ALA A 139 10.69 -19.01 -24.68
C ALA A 139 10.91 -17.60 -24.13
N PHE A 140 12.15 -17.31 -23.77
CA PHE A 140 12.58 -15.98 -23.33
C PHE A 140 13.55 -15.44 -24.36
N ASN A 141 13.10 -14.45 -25.14
CA ASN A 141 13.88 -13.96 -26.26
C ASN A 141 14.60 -12.67 -25.89
N TYR A 142 15.81 -12.56 -26.38
CA TYR A 142 16.71 -11.43 -26.23
C TYR A 142 17.09 -10.89 -27.60
N ARG A 143 17.68 -9.70 -27.62
CA ARG A 143 18.24 -9.06 -28.80
C ARG A 143 19.69 -8.71 -28.54
N TYR A 144 20.52 -9.02 -29.53
CA TYR A 144 21.91 -8.63 -29.58
C TYR A 144 22.14 -7.73 -30.79
N HIS A 145 22.71 -6.55 -30.56
CA HIS A 145 22.97 -5.57 -31.62
C HIS A 145 24.37 -5.78 -32.19
N VAL A 146 24.44 -5.89 -33.52
CA VAL A 146 25.71 -5.98 -34.26
C VAL A 146 25.83 -4.84 -35.27
N THR A 147 27.06 -4.56 -35.70
CA THR A 147 27.32 -3.57 -36.76
C THR A 147 27.39 -4.26 -38.13
N GLY A 148 26.55 -3.82 -39.06
CA GLY A 148 26.47 -4.39 -40.40
C GLY A 148 26.03 -5.85 -40.41
N GLN A 149 26.56 -6.63 -41.35
CA GLN A 149 26.33 -8.07 -41.43
C GLN A 149 27.68 -8.77 -41.18
N PRO A 150 28.06 -9.01 -39.91
CA PRO A 150 29.29 -9.73 -39.62
C PRO A 150 29.24 -11.13 -40.23
N ASP A 151 30.41 -11.65 -40.60
CA ASP A 151 30.55 -13.05 -41.02
C ASP A 151 30.42 -13.94 -39.79
N ILE A 152 29.21 -14.44 -39.55
CA ILE A 152 28.86 -15.26 -38.40
C ILE A 152 29.32 -16.70 -38.65
N GLN A 153 30.23 -17.18 -37.82
CA GLN A 153 30.75 -18.55 -37.85
C GLN A 153 29.82 -19.43 -37.02
N TYR A 154 28.81 -20.00 -37.66
CA TYR A 154 27.85 -20.87 -37.00
C TYR A 154 28.27 -22.34 -36.97
N ASN A 155 27.81 -23.06 -35.96
CA ASN A 155 28.13 -24.47 -35.75
C ASN A 155 27.23 -25.41 -36.61
N ASP A 156 27.37 -26.73 -36.39
CA ASP A 156 26.64 -27.78 -37.13
C ASP A 156 25.10 -27.80 -36.88
N GLU A 157 24.56 -26.88 -36.11
CA GLU A 157 23.11 -26.72 -35.93
C GLU A 157 22.45 -26.00 -37.10
N PHE A 158 23.23 -25.20 -37.84
CA PHE A 158 22.75 -24.44 -38.99
C PHE A 158 23.44 -24.89 -40.28
N SER A 159 22.69 -24.94 -41.38
CA SER A 159 23.22 -25.27 -42.71
C SER A 159 23.37 -24.05 -43.62
N GLU A 160 22.58 -23.01 -43.37
CA GLU A 160 22.52 -21.79 -44.17
C GLU A 160 22.17 -20.62 -43.25
N ALA A 161 22.59 -19.42 -43.63
CA ALA A 161 22.29 -18.19 -42.91
C ALA A 161 21.73 -17.12 -43.86
N LEU A 162 20.74 -16.37 -43.38
CA LEU A 162 20.12 -15.27 -44.11
C LEU A 162 19.97 -14.06 -43.20
N TRP A 163 20.22 -12.87 -43.75
CA TRP A 163 19.82 -11.62 -43.13
C TRP A 163 18.50 -11.20 -43.74
N LEU A 164 17.46 -11.10 -42.92
CA LEU A 164 16.11 -10.73 -43.35
C LEU A 164 15.59 -9.60 -42.47
N THR A 165 14.93 -8.63 -43.06
CA THR A 165 14.05 -7.74 -42.31
C THR A 165 12.92 -8.54 -41.65
N LYS A 166 12.29 -7.96 -40.64
CA LYS A 166 11.12 -8.56 -39.99
C LYS A 166 10.01 -8.85 -41.00
N GLU A 167 9.74 -7.92 -41.91
CA GLU A 167 8.69 -8.02 -42.90
C GLU A 167 8.97 -9.17 -43.88
N GLU A 168 10.22 -9.31 -44.33
CA GLU A 168 10.64 -10.43 -45.18
C GLU A 168 10.52 -11.77 -44.45
N ALA A 169 10.96 -11.85 -43.20
CA ALA A 169 10.83 -13.07 -42.40
C ALA A 169 9.36 -13.47 -42.16
N LEU A 170 8.48 -12.50 -41.90
CA LEU A 170 7.04 -12.75 -41.72
C LEU A 170 6.35 -13.20 -43.03
N ALA A 171 6.85 -12.77 -44.19
CA ALA A 171 6.31 -13.14 -45.50
C ALA A 171 6.73 -14.56 -45.94
N ARG A 172 7.77 -15.13 -45.35
CA ARG A 172 8.23 -16.49 -45.65
C ARG A 172 7.41 -17.55 -44.91
N GLU A 173 7.17 -18.70 -45.52
CA GLU A 173 6.48 -19.84 -44.88
C GLU A 173 7.44 -20.73 -44.06
N ASP A 174 8.73 -20.71 -44.39
CA ASP A 174 9.76 -21.57 -43.81
C ASP A 174 10.41 -20.98 -42.54
N VAL A 175 9.79 -20.00 -41.89
CA VAL A 175 10.19 -19.51 -40.56
C VAL A 175 9.40 -20.24 -39.48
N ASN A 176 10.12 -20.79 -38.50
CA ASN A 176 9.60 -21.52 -37.35
C ASN A 176 8.53 -20.73 -36.58
N ASP A 177 7.51 -21.42 -36.07
CA ASP A 177 6.35 -20.81 -35.40
C ASP A 177 6.73 -19.90 -34.23
N LEU A 178 7.62 -20.37 -33.36
CA LEU A 178 8.02 -19.64 -32.16
C LEU A 178 8.81 -18.37 -32.52
N THR A 179 9.68 -18.48 -33.52
CA THR A 179 10.39 -17.32 -34.06
C THR A 179 9.39 -16.34 -34.67
N ARG A 180 8.44 -16.81 -35.48
CA ARG A 180 7.39 -15.98 -36.09
C ARG A 180 6.53 -15.26 -35.06
N MET A 181 6.11 -15.96 -34.00
CA MET A 181 5.34 -15.38 -32.89
C MET A 181 6.10 -14.22 -32.24
N SER A 182 7.39 -14.42 -32.01
CA SER A 182 8.25 -13.44 -31.33
C SER A 182 8.72 -12.28 -32.21
N LEU A 183 8.74 -12.44 -33.54
CA LEU A 183 9.03 -11.33 -34.46
C LEU A 183 8.10 -10.13 -34.26
N SER A 184 6.84 -10.36 -33.88
CA SER A 184 5.86 -9.29 -33.64
C SER A 184 6.34 -8.24 -32.62
N ALA A 185 7.08 -8.66 -31.59
CA ALA A 185 7.58 -7.79 -30.52
C ALA A 185 8.82 -6.97 -30.90
N LEU A 186 9.49 -7.28 -32.02
CA LEU A 186 10.61 -6.48 -32.50
C LEU A 186 10.21 -5.10 -33.04
N ASN A 187 8.90 -4.75 -33.04
CA ASN A 187 8.36 -3.49 -33.56
C ASN A 187 8.50 -2.27 -32.62
N ALA A 188 9.20 -2.40 -31.51
CA ALA A 188 9.64 -1.19 -30.84
C ALA A 188 10.78 -0.60 -31.70
N PRO A 189 10.72 0.67 -32.16
CA PRO A 189 11.96 1.43 -32.39
C PRO A 189 12.85 1.28 -31.14
N ILE A 190 14.10 1.74 -31.18
CA ILE A 190 14.81 2.06 -29.93
C ILE A 190 13.89 3.04 -29.20
N ALA A 191 13.01 2.52 -28.37
CA ALA A 191 12.41 3.27 -27.32
C ALA A 191 13.68 3.59 -26.55
N GLN A 192 14.13 4.84 -26.67
CA GLN A 192 14.31 5.59 -25.46
C GLN A 192 13.14 5.15 -24.60
N GLU A 193 13.40 4.19 -23.73
CA GLU A 193 12.38 3.69 -22.86
C GLU A 193 11.73 4.97 -22.37
N LYS A 194 10.42 5.06 -22.46
CA LYS A 194 9.77 5.64 -21.30
C LYS A 194 10.17 4.69 -20.17
N ASN A 195 11.41 4.80 -19.68
CA ASN A 195 11.72 4.82 -18.28
C ASN A 195 10.74 5.88 -17.79
N ILE A 196 9.50 5.44 -17.58
CA ILE A 196 8.87 5.62 -16.30
C ILE A 196 10.01 5.35 -15.34
N ASP A 197 10.72 6.43 -15.01
CA ASP A 197 11.83 6.34 -14.11
C ASP A 197 11.16 5.95 -12.80
N TYR A 198 11.13 4.65 -12.54
CA TYR A 198 10.45 4.07 -11.40
C TYR A 198 11.04 4.67 -10.12
N LYS A 199 12.30 5.12 -10.19
CA LYS A 199 12.94 5.91 -9.14
C LYS A 199 12.26 7.27 -8.99
N ASP A 200 12.05 8.03 -10.06
CA ASP A 200 11.33 9.30 -10.03
C ASP A 200 9.88 9.17 -9.54
N GLN A 201 9.14 8.16 -10.01
CA GLN A 201 7.77 7.92 -9.54
C GLN A 201 7.75 7.51 -8.08
N TRP A 202 8.69 6.67 -7.66
CA TRP A 202 8.85 6.27 -6.26
C TRP A 202 9.24 7.46 -5.37
N LEU A 203 10.16 8.31 -5.82
CA LEU A 203 10.56 9.53 -5.11
C LEU A 203 9.39 10.51 -4.96
N ARG A 204 8.58 10.70 -6.02
CA ARG A 204 7.36 11.52 -5.94
C ARG A 204 6.35 10.92 -4.96
N ALA A 205 6.07 9.62 -5.05
CA ALA A 205 5.16 8.95 -4.13
C ALA A 205 5.63 9.03 -2.67
N GLN A 206 6.94 8.94 -2.43
CA GLN A 206 7.53 9.13 -1.11
C GLN A 206 7.35 10.56 -0.58
N ALA A 207 7.54 11.57 -1.44
CA ALA A 207 7.31 12.97 -1.09
C ALA A 207 5.84 13.25 -0.79
N ASP A 208 4.92 12.73 -1.61
CA ASP A 208 3.47 12.85 -1.40
C ASP A 208 3.04 12.21 -0.09
N TYR A 209 3.61 11.04 0.24
CA TYR A 209 3.35 10.37 1.51
C TYR A 209 3.84 11.19 2.71
N ALA A 210 5.04 11.78 2.64
CA ALA A 210 5.55 12.65 3.69
C ALA A 210 4.68 13.90 3.89
N ASN A 211 4.20 14.50 2.79
CA ASN A 211 3.26 15.62 2.83
C ASN A 211 1.93 15.22 3.48
N LEU A 212 1.36 14.08 3.09
CA LEU A 212 0.13 13.54 3.67
C LEU A 212 0.28 13.27 5.17
N GLN A 213 1.41 12.71 5.62
CA GLN A 213 1.67 12.49 7.04
C GLN A 213 1.67 13.80 7.83
N LYS A 214 2.36 14.82 7.31
CA LYS A 214 2.40 16.16 7.93
C LYS A 214 1.00 16.78 8.00
N GLU A 215 0.25 16.74 6.89
CA GLU A 215 -1.11 17.26 6.83
C GLU A 215 -2.05 16.53 7.81
N THR A 216 -1.94 15.20 7.88
CA THR A 216 -2.73 14.36 8.80
C THR A 216 -2.42 14.69 10.25
N ALA A 217 -1.14 14.92 10.60
CA ALA A 217 -0.76 15.31 11.95
C ALA A 217 -1.36 16.66 12.35
N THR A 218 -1.32 17.65 11.45
CA THR A 218 -1.96 18.97 11.68
C THR A 218 -3.47 18.83 11.87
N LYS A 219 -4.15 18.11 10.96
CA LYS A 219 -5.61 17.89 11.03
C LYS A 219 -6.03 17.18 12.32
N ARG A 220 -5.23 16.23 12.82
CA ARG A 220 -5.49 15.57 14.11
C ARG A 220 -5.48 16.56 15.29
N GLY A 221 -4.54 17.50 15.30
CA GLY A 221 -4.47 18.55 16.34
C GLY A 221 -5.67 19.49 16.26
N GLU A 222 -6.07 19.88 15.05
CA GLU A 222 -7.26 20.69 14.81
C GLU A 222 -8.54 19.98 15.27
N TRP A 223 -8.70 18.70 14.91
CA TRP A 223 -9.84 17.89 15.35
C TRP A 223 -9.89 17.74 16.87
N ALA A 224 -8.76 17.48 17.52
CA ALA A 224 -8.71 17.40 18.98
C ALA A 224 -9.17 18.72 19.63
N SER A 225 -8.69 19.86 19.12
CA SER A 225 -9.05 21.18 19.61
C SER A 225 -10.53 21.51 19.37
N MET A 226 -11.07 21.10 18.22
CA MET A 226 -12.48 21.27 17.88
C MET A 226 -13.39 20.39 18.74
N SER A 227 -13.01 19.14 19.00
CA SER A 227 -13.76 18.24 19.89
C SER A 227 -13.74 18.73 21.34
N GLU A 228 -12.59 19.21 21.83
CA GLU A 228 -12.49 19.85 23.14
C GLU A 228 -13.47 21.03 23.23
N TRP A 229 -13.49 21.88 22.21
CA TRP A 229 -14.40 23.03 22.14
C TRP A 229 -15.87 22.65 22.23
N GLN A 230 -16.32 21.68 21.43
CA GLN A 230 -17.71 21.22 21.40
C GLN A 230 -18.16 20.66 22.76
N ILE A 231 -17.31 19.85 23.39
CA ILE A 231 -17.60 19.29 24.71
C ILE A 231 -17.73 20.42 25.74
N LEU A 232 -16.82 21.39 25.75
CA LEU A 232 -16.87 22.49 26.70
C LEU A 232 -18.12 23.37 26.52
N GLU A 233 -18.54 23.60 25.28
CA GLU A 233 -19.78 24.33 24.96
C GLU A 233 -21.02 23.65 25.56
N GLU A 234 -21.09 22.31 25.53
CA GLU A 234 -22.18 21.54 26.12
C GLU A 234 -22.15 21.50 27.66
N PHE A 235 -20.95 21.49 28.26
CA PHE A 235 -20.79 21.37 29.72
C PHE A 235 -20.85 22.71 30.47
N ILE A 236 -20.52 23.83 29.83
CA ILE A 236 -20.58 25.16 30.48
C ILE A 236 -21.97 25.51 31.03
N PRO A 237 -23.09 25.28 30.31
CA PRO A 237 -24.44 25.50 30.85
C PRO A 237 -24.71 24.71 32.14
N VAL A 238 -24.12 23.51 32.28
CA VAL A 238 -24.23 22.70 33.50
C VAL A 238 -23.51 23.40 34.66
N TYR A 239 -22.31 23.93 34.43
CA TYR A 239 -21.58 24.71 35.42
C TYR A 239 -22.32 26.00 35.83
N ASP A 240 -22.92 26.72 34.88
CA ASP A 240 -23.75 27.89 35.17
C ASP A 240 -24.96 27.55 36.05
N ASN A 241 -25.60 26.40 35.81
CA ASN A 241 -26.69 25.94 36.67
C ASN A 241 -26.23 25.63 38.09
N PHE A 242 -25.01 25.09 38.27
CA PHE A 242 -24.42 24.94 39.60
C PHE A 242 -24.15 26.29 40.28
N LYS A 243 -23.65 27.29 39.54
CA LYS A 243 -23.48 28.67 40.07
C LYS A 243 -24.81 29.24 40.55
N LYS A 244 -25.87 29.11 39.74
CA LYS A 244 -27.22 29.57 40.10
C LYS A 244 -27.74 28.87 41.35
N ALA A 245 -27.61 27.55 41.42
CA ALA A 245 -28.04 26.78 42.58
C ALA A 245 -27.28 27.18 43.86
N PHE A 246 -25.99 27.49 43.76
CA PHE A 246 -25.16 27.94 44.87
C PHE A 246 -25.47 29.37 45.33
N ALA A 247 -25.92 30.24 44.40
CA ALA A 247 -26.32 31.62 44.69
C ALA A 247 -27.66 31.73 45.44
N VAL A 248 -28.48 30.67 45.45
CA VAL A 248 -29.72 30.64 46.23
C VAL A 248 -29.39 30.69 47.72
N THR A 249 -29.92 31.69 48.41
CA THR A 249 -29.90 31.78 49.88
C THR A 249 -31.26 31.37 50.42
N ILE A 250 -31.28 30.39 51.32
CA ILE A 250 -32.48 30.02 52.07
C ILE A 250 -32.38 30.66 53.44
N ASP A 251 -33.38 31.43 53.83
CA ASP A 251 -33.47 32.03 55.16
C ASP A 251 -33.77 30.94 56.20
N GLY A 252 -32.79 30.69 57.09
CA GLY A 252 -32.92 29.75 58.21
C GLY A 252 -31.60 29.08 58.60
N GLU A 253 -31.34 28.90 59.90
CA GLU A 253 -30.17 28.19 60.43
C GLU A 253 -30.34 26.66 60.35
N ASP A 254 -30.47 26.10 59.15
CA ASP A 254 -30.40 24.64 58.97
C ASP A 254 -28.95 24.22 58.72
N LYS A 255 -28.31 23.58 59.71
CA LYS A 255 -26.95 23.03 59.59
C LYS A 255 -26.79 22.07 58.40
N LYS A 256 -27.87 21.43 57.93
CA LYS A 256 -27.83 20.58 56.72
C LYS A 256 -27.65 21.39 55.45
N TRP A 257 -28.23 22.59 55.39
CA TRP A 257 -28.10 23.50 54.26
C TRP A 257 -26.65 24.00 54.13
N GLU A 258 -26.03 24.38 55.24
CA GLU A 258 -24.63 24.84 55.25
C GLU A 258 -23.66 23.74 54.76
N SER A 259 -23.85 22.50 55.21
CA SER A 259 -23.05 21.36 54.74
C SER A 259 -23.26 21.06 53.24
N TRP A 260 -24.49 21.22 52.73
CA TRP A 260 -24.79 21.06 51.30
C TRP A 260 -24.13 22.15 50.46
N LYS A 261 -24.25 23.41 50.90
CA LYS A 261 -23.64 24.57 50.24
C LYS A 261 -22.12 24.42 50.18
N GLN A 262 -21.49 23.98 51.26
CA GLN A 262 -20.06 23.69 51.30
C GLN A 262 -19.67 22.60 50.27
N GLY A 263 -20.45 21.53 50.15
CA GLY A 263 -20.24 20.45 49.19
C GLY A 263 -20.27 20.91 47.74
N ILE A 264 -21.31 21.68 47.36
CA ILE A 264 -21.42 22.25 46.01
C ILE A 264 -20.31 23.28 45.74
N GLY A 265 -19.93 24.07 46.75
CA GLY A 265 -18.80 25.00 46.65
C GLY A 265 -17.50 24.30 46.25
N TYR A 266 -17.23 23.10 46.78
CA TYR A 266 -16.06 22.31 46.36
C TYR A 266 -16.15 21.85 44.90
N ILE A 267 -17.33 21.40 44.45
CA ILE A 267 -17.54 20.96 43.07
C ILE A 267 -17.35 22.14 42.10
N MET A 268 -17.92 23.30 42.43
CA MET A 268 -17.75 24.52 41.64
C MET A 268 -16.30 24.95 41.54
N LYS A 269 -15.57 24.91 42.66
CA LYS A 269 -14.14 25.22 42.66
C LYS A 269 -13.36 24.27 41.76
N GLN A 270 -13.58 22.95 41.89
CA GLN A 270 -12.92 21.95 41.05
C GLN A 270 -13.21 22.17 39.56
N PHE A 271 -14.47 22.44 39.22
CA PHE A 271 -14.87 22.70 37.83
C PHE A 271 -14.21 23.98 37.29
N GLY A 272 -14.20 25.06 38.07
CA GLY A 272 -13.53 26.30 37.71
C GLY A 272 -12.02 26.14 37.54
N ASP A 273 -11.38 25.32 38.38
CA ASP A 273 -9.95 25.00 38.26
C ASP A 273 -9.65 24.21 36.96
N ILE A 274 -10.53 23.29 36.56
CA ILE A 274 -10.45 22.57 35.27
C ILE A 274 -10.59 23.54 34.10
N LEU A 275 -11.57 24.45 34.13
CA LEU A 275 -11.75 25.45 33.07
C LEU A 275 -10.49 26.32 32.90
N LYS A 276 -9.90 26.78 34.01
CA LYS A 276 -8.64 27.54 34.00
C LYS A 276 -7.48 26.74 33.45
N GLN A 277 -7.35 25.47 33.80
CA GLN A 277 -6.30 24.59 33.26
C GLN A 277 -6.41 24.44 31.74
N HIS A 278 -7.64 24.43 31.21
CA HIS A 278 -7.92 24.41 29.78
C HIS A 278 -7.89 25.80 29.11
N GLY A 279 -7.47 26.85 29.84
CA GLY A 279 -7.33 28.21 29.33
C GLY A 279 -8.65 28.93 29.05
N ILE A 280 -9.73 28.50 29.72
CA ILE A 280 -11.06 29.10 29.62
C ILE A 280 -11.21 30.13 30.73
N GLU A 281 -11.63 31.32 30.33
CA GLU A 281 -11.80 32.47 31.20
C GLU A 281 -13.25 32.93 31.17
N GLU A 282 -13.80 33.22 32.34
CA GLU A 282 -15.09 33.89 32.50
C GLU A 282 -14.93 35.38 32.15
N MET A 283 -15.90 35.93 31.41
CA MET A 283 -15.88 37.33 31.00
C MET A 283 -16.32 38.25 32.14
N GLU A 284 -15.66 39.40 32.28
CA GLU A 284 -16.15 40.47 33.14
C GLU A 284 -17.20 41.29 32.38
N THR A 285 -18.43 41.33 32.89
CA THR A 285 -19.60 41.91 32.19
C THR A 285 -20.14 43.17 32.86
N VAL A 286 -20.52 43.09 34.13
CA VAL A 286 -21.16 44.20 34.87
C VAL A 286 -20.25 45.43 34.93
N GLY A 287 -20.79 46.61 34.60
CA GLY A 287 -20.07 47.87 34.55
C GLY A 287 -19.23 48.08 33.29
N LYS A 288 -19.25 47.15 32.32
CA LYS A 288 -18.62 47.31 31.00
C LYS A 288 -19.64 47.74 29.96
N SER A 289 -19.17 48.35 28.87
CA SER A 289 -20.00 48.66 27.71
C SER A 289 -20.48 47.39 27.02
N PHE A 290 -21.73 47.41 26.57
CA PHE A 290 -22.29 46.33 25.77
C PHE A 290 -21.55 46.20 24.42
N ASP A 291 -21.33 44.96 24.00
CA ASP A 291 -20.64 44.61 22.76
C ASP A 291 -21.39 43.43 22.13
N PRO A 292 -22.09 43.62 20.99
CA PRO A 292 -22.85 42.55 20.34
C PRO A 292 -22.03 41.33 19.94
N THR A 293 -20.70 41.45 19.83
CA THR A 293 -19.82 40.33 19.51
C THR A 293 -19.62 39.42 20.72
N MET A 294 -19.62 39.97 21.94
CA MET A 294 -19.31 39.28 23.20
C MET A 294 -20.54 39.02 24.06
N HIS A 295 -21.62 39.77 23.83
CA HIS A 295 -22.77 39.88 24.72
C HIS A 295 -24.09 39.73 23.96
N GLU A 296 -25.03 39.02 24.57
CA GLU A 296 -26.42 38.91 24.15
C GLU A 296 -27.30 39.70 25.15
N SER A 297 -28.00 40.72 24.67
CA SER A 297 -28.93 41.51 25.50
C SER A 297 -30.24 40.76 25.67
N VAL A 298 -30.59 40.42 26.92
CA VAL A 298 -31.84 39.72 27.25
C VAL A 298 -32.97 40.71 27.54
N SER A 299 -32.64 41.84 28.15
CA SER A 299 -33.60 42.91 28.46
C SER A 299 -32.88 44.25 28.61
N GLU A 300 -33.65 45.32 28.50
CA GLU A 300 -33.21 46.69 28.75
C GLU A 300 -33.93 47.18 30.02
N GLU A 301 -33.19 47.82 30.93
CA GLU A 301 -33.76 48.44 32.14
C GLU A 301 -33.17 49.85 32.31
N SER A 302 -33.87 50.73 33.01
CA SER A 302 -33.38 52.09 33.28
C SER A 302 -32.80 52.17 34.69
N SER A 303 -31.53 52.55 34.78
CA SER A 303 -30.82 52.81 36.03
C SER A 303 -30.07 54.14 35.96
N ASP A 304 -30.20 54.93 37.03
CA ASP A 304 -29.45 56.18 37.21
C ASP A 304 -27.98 55.94 37.57
N GLU A 305 -27.62 54.72 38.00
CA GLU A 305 -26.28 54.35 38.47
C GLU A 305 -25.26 54.15 37.33
N TYR A 306 -25.74 53.77 36.14
CA TYR A 306 -24.90 53.46 34.98
C TYR A 306 -25.18 54.40 33.80
N ASP A 307 -24.25 54.49 32.86
CA ASP A 307 -24.45 55.23 31.61
C ASP A 307 -25.26 54.40 30.59
N ASP A 308 -25.78 55.06 29.55
CA ASP A 308 -26.53 54.39 28.48
C ASP A 308 -25.64 53.38 27.74
N GLY A 309 -26.16 52.18 27.49
CA GLY A 309 -25.40 51.10 26.83
C GLY A 309 -24.39 50.35 27.72
N VAL A 310 -24.39 50.59 29.04
CA VAL A 310 -23.58 49.85 30.02
C VAL A 310 -24.35 48.64 30.55
N ILE A 311 -23.64 47.53 30.78
CA ILE A 311 -24.20 46.32 31.37
C ILE A 311 -24.45 46.52 32.86
N ILE A 312 -25.71 46.41 33.29
CA ILE A 312 -26.11 46.60 34.69
C ILE A 312 -26.14 45.29 35.48
N ARG A 313 -26.43 44.18 34.81
CA ARG A 313 -26.56 42.88 35.44
C ARG A 313 -26.23 41.76 34.47
N GLU A 314 -25.55 40.73 34.98
CA GLU A 314 -25.34 39.47 34.28
C GLU A 314 -26.47 38.49 34.59
N VAL A 315 -27.03 37.87 33.54
CA VAL A 315 -28.00 36.78 33.64
C VAL A 315 -27.29 35.44 33.57
N ASP A 316 -26.43 35.27 32.56
CA ASP A 316 -25.51 34.15 32.43
C ASP A 316 -24.11 34.66 32.05
N ALA A 317 -23.10 34.03 32.63
CA ALA A 317 -21.71 34.34 32.33
C ALA A 317 -21.34 33.97 30.88
N GLY A 318 -20.45 34.80 30.32
CA GLY A 318 -19.76 34.51 29.07
C GLY A 318 -18.41 33.85 29.32
N TYR A 319 -17.96 33.04 28.38
CA TYR A 319 -16.69 32.31 28.47
C TYR A 319 -15.88 32.44 27.18
N LYS A 320 -14.57 32.59 27.31
CA LYS A 320 -13.63 32.68 26.18
C LYS A 320 -12.38 31.84 26.41
N LYS A 321 -11.73 31.42 25.33
CA LYS A 321 -10.43 30.72 25.34
C LYS A 321 -9.53 31.35 24.28
N GLY A 322 -8.38 31.90 24.70
CA GLY A 322 -7.40 32.49 23.77
C GLY A 322 -7.98 33.57 22.84
N GLY A 323 -8.94 34.37 23.32
CA GLY A 323 -9.61 35.42 22.52
C GLY A 323 -10.80 34.94 21.67
N LYS A 324 -11.03 33.63 21.54
CA LYS A 324 -12.23 33.09 20.89
C LYS A 324 -13.35 32.91 21.91
N ILE A 325 -14.56 33.32 21.55
CA ILE A 325 -15.74 33.24 22.41
C ILE A 325 -16.33 31.85 22.36
N LEU A 326 -16.41 31.19 23.51
CA LEU A 326 -17.00 29.87 23.69
C LEU A 326 -18.50 29.95 23.98
N LYS A 327 -18.91 30.94 24.77
CA LYS A 327 -20.30 31.29 25.04
C LYS A 327 -20.38 32.80 25.26
N VAL A 328 -21.32 33.47 24.59
CA VAL A 328 -21.59 34.90 24.83
C VAL A 328 -22.23 35.09 26.20
N ALA A 329 -21.92 36.19 26.87
CA ALA A 329 -22.57 36.50 28.14
C ALA A 329 -23.98 37.03 27.87
N ARG A 330 -24.96 36.57 28.66
CA ARG A 330 -26.34 37.08 28.58
C ARG A 330 -26.52 38.15 29.64
N VAL A 331 -26.86 39.36 29.23
CA VAL A 331 -26.77 40.55 30.07
C VAL A 331 -28.01 41.42 29.96
N VAL A 332 -28.23 42.25 30.98
CA VAL A 332 -29.20 43.34 30.98
C VAL A 332 -28.44 44.64 30.77
N VAL A 333 -28.90 45.44 29.80
CA VAL A 333 -28.23 46.69 29.38
C VAL A 333 -29.03 47.88 29.87
N ASN A 334 -28.34 48.93 30.31
CA ASN A 334 -28.98 50.18 30.68
C ASN A 334 -29.50 50.91 29.44
N LYS A 335 -30.74 51.38 29.51
CA LYS A 335 -31.32 52.28 28.52
C LYS A 335 -31.99 53.45 29.20
N LYS A 336 -31.44 54.65 28.96
CA LYS A 336 -31.95 55.90 29.54
C LYS A 336 -33.08 56.52 28.73
#